data_AF-A0A1G8QZ28-F1
#
_entry.id   AF-A0A1G8QZ28-F1
#
_cell.length_a   1.000
_cell.length_b   1.000
_cell.length_c   1.000
_cell.angle_alpha   90.00
_cell.angle_beta   90.00
_cell.angle_gamma   90.00
#
_symmetry.space_group_name_H-M   'P 1'
#
loop_
_entity.id
_entity.type
_entity.pdbx_description
1 polymer ?
#
loop_
_entity_poly.entity_id
_entity_poly.type
_entity_poly.pdbx_seq_one_letter_code
_entity_poly.pdbx_strand_id
1 'polypeptide(L)'
;MKNFTILVASTLIITGCSSNTDFNGDKENTEEEEAEPVAGDENESREKEEETDEQAVEAPQLNEKGELMEPESEQVLVNREYRLPEGYEPEDLTVPDIPFSFEEDHPKKQIREPAVKPLEELFDEASEEGLQLYAISGYRSYDRQEAIFAANVAEDGEKEANQYSAKPGQSEHQSGLAMDVSSPSADLALTDEFGETPEGQWLKDNAHRFGFIIRYPEDKTDITGFQYEPWHLRYVGKEAAETMYEKDQTLEEYYGVDE
;
A
#
# COMPACT_ATOMS: atom_id res chain seq x y z
N MET A 1 19.99 -26.18 -46.43
CA MET A 1 21.07 -25.91 -47.40
C MET A 1 20.97 -24.46 -47.85
N LYS A 2 22.13 -23.80 -47.95
CA LYS A 2 22.41 -22.40 -48.33
C LYS A 2 22.36 -21.35 -47.21
N ASN A 3 23.52 -21.31 -46.57
CA ASN A 3 24.19 -20.24 -45.83
C ASN A 3 24.36 -18.96 -46.68
N PHE A 4 24.52 -17.81 -46.00
CA PHE A 4 25.63 -16.82 -46.06
C PHE A 4 25.09 -15.46 -45.59
N THR A 5 25.79 -14.52 -44.96
CA THR A 5 26.99 -14.41 -44.11
C THR A 5 27.04 -12.91 -43.74
N ILE A 6 27.47 -12.65 -42.52
CA ILE A 6 27.73 -11.37 -41.85
C ILE A 6 28.70 -10.46 -42.61
N LEU A 7 28.54 -9.14 -42.50
CA LEU A 7 29.68 -8.20 -42.51
C LEU A 7 29.50 -7.12 -41.44
N VAL A 8 30.41 -7.12 -40.48
CA VAL A 8 30.70 -6.04 -39.53
C VAL A 8 31.85 -5.21 -40.11
N ALA A 9 31.81 -3.88 -39.96
CA ALA A 9 33.01 -3.06 -39.96
C ALA A 9 32.81 -1.79 -39.12
N SER A 10 33.46 -1.78 -37.96
CA SER A 10 33.77 -0.61 -37.15
C SER A 10 34.71 0.35 -37.90
N THR A 11 34.77 1.65 -37.56
CA THR A 11 35.79 2.24 -36.65
C THR A 11 35.99 3.77 -36.88
N LEU A 12 36.07 4.49 -35.74
CA LEU A 12 37.00 5.58 -35.34
C LEU A 12 36.74 7.07 -35.64
N ILE A 13 37.08 7.82 -34.58
CA ILE A 13 36.95 9.24 -34.19
C ILE A 13 38.06 10.12 -34.80
N ILE A 14 37.89 11.46 -34.85
CA ILE A 14 38.81 12.53 -34.36
C ILE A 14 38.26 13.95 -34.65
N THR A 15 38.06 14.69 -33.55
CA THR A 15 38.38 16.09 -33.18
C THR A 15 38.51 17.23 -34.21
N GLY A 16 37.95 18.40 -33.86
CA GLY A 16 38.38 19.71 -34.36
C GLY A 16 38.01 20.86 -33.40
N CYS A 17 39.00 21.41 -32.69
CA CYS A 17 38.92 22.69 -31.98
C CYS A 17 39.29 23.84 -32.93
N SER A 18 38.77 25.05 -32.69
CA SER A 18 39.32 26.29 -33.25
C SER A 18 39.37 27.39 -32.19
N SER A 19 40.53 28.06 -32.18
CA SER A 19 41.02 29.19 -31.37
C SER A 19 40.40 30.53 -31.82
N ASN A 20 40.64 31.73 -31.27
CA ASN A 20 41.76 32.30 -30.51
C ASN A 20 41.42 33.73 -29.99
N THR A 21 42.41 34.35 -29.32
CA THR A 21 42.68 35.78 -28.98
C THR A 21 42.17 36.27 -27.62
N ASP A 22 42.93 36.94 -26.75
CA ASP A 22 44.35 37.41 -26.68
C ASP A 22 44.53 37.88 -25.21
N PHE A 23 45.55 37.49 -24.43
CA PHE A 23 46.95 37.92 -24.35
C PHE A 23 47.27 38.98 -23.26
N ASN A 24 48.40 38.74 -22.57
CA ASN A 24 49.19 39.54 -21.60
C ASN A 24 48.69 39.64 -20.13
N GLY A 25 49.49 39.37 -19.09
CA GLY A 25 50.92 38.98 -19.00
C GLY A 25 51.54 39.45 -17.68
N ASP A 26 52.25 38.54 -16.99
CA ASP A 26 53.42 38.67 -16.07
C ASP A 26 53.40 39.68 -14.88
N LYS A 27 54.02 39.49 -13.70
CA LYS A 27 54.82 38.47 -12.99
C LYS A 27 55.05 38.94 -11.53
N GLU A 28 55.31 37.96 -10.64
CA GLU A 28 55.99 37.87 -9.30
C GLU A 28 56.70 39.13 -8.68
N ASN A 29 56.98 39.32 -7.37
CA ASN A 29 57.29 38.41 -6.23
C ASN A 29 57.37 39.16 -4.85
N THR A 30 57.06 38.44 -3.74
CA THR A 30 57.61 38.39 -2.34
C THR A 30 57.60 39.52 -1.27
N GLU A 31 57.02 39.17 -0.08
CA GLU A 31 57.35 39.38 1.37
C GLU A 31 57.61 40.80 1.95
N GLU A 32 57.28 41.22 3.18
CA GLU A 32 56.71 40.70 4.45
C GLU A 32 56.39 41.94 5.35
N GLU A 33 55.32 41.97 6.15
CA GLU A 33 55.29 42.53 7.54
C GLU A 33 53.90 42.41 8.22
N GLU A 34 53.91 42.06 9.51
CA GLU A 34 52.77 41.69 10.38
C GLU A 34 51.92 42.88 10.89
N ALA A 35 50.60 42.66 11.08
CA ALA A 35 49.82 43.02 12.28
C ALA A 35 48.30 42.70 12.15
N GLU A 36 47.79 41.87 13.06
CA GLU A 36 46.37 41.55 13.35
C GLU A 36 45.62 42.72 14.06
N PRO A 37 44.29 42.67 14.33
CA PRO A 37 43.17 41.94 13.70
C PRO A 37 41.92 42.82 13.44
N VAL A 38 41.02 42.43 12.53
CA VAL A 38 39.60 42.85 12.59
C VAL A 38 38.69 41.69 12.18
N ALA A 39 37.75 41.40 13.08
CA ALA A 39 36.75 40.35 13.03
C ALA A 39 35.94 40.30 11.72
N GLY A 40 35.75 39.08 11.22
CA GLY A 40 34.89 38.76 10.09
C GLY A 40 34.23 37.39 10.30
N ASP A 41 33.07 37.42 10.94
CA ASP A 41 31.87 36.61 10.69
C ASP A 41 32.06 35.30 9.88
N GLU A 42 32.26 34.18 10.58
CA GLU A 42 32.08 32.84 10.02
C GLU A 42 30.62 32.41 10.23
N ASN A 43 29.82 32.54 9.17
CA ASN A 43 28.50 31.95 9.08
C ASN A 43 28.65 30.47 8.67
N GLU A 44 28.94 29.60 9.65
CA GLU A 44 28.73 28.16 9.50
C GLU A 44 27.23 27.88 9.40
N SER A 45 26.75 27.62 8.19
CA SER A 45 25.45 26.99 7.95
C SER A 45 25.51 25.55 8.45
N ARG A 46 25.20 25.37 9.74
CA ARG A 46 24.88 24.08 10.33
C ARG A 46 23.50 23.68 9.82
N GLU A 47 23.47 22.77 8.84
CA GLU A 47 22.28 22.02 8.47
C GLU A 47 21.74 21.36 9.74
N LYS A 48 20.56 21.83 10.13
CA LYS A 48 19.80 21.26 11.22
C LYS A 48 19.00 20.14 10.58
N GLU A 49 19.51 18.92 10.67
CA GLU A 49 18.68 17.73 10.51
C GLU A 49 17.51 17.87 11.50
N GLU A 50 16.33 18.17 10.96
CA GLU A 50 15.10 18.03 11.71
C GLU A 50 14.87 16.53 11.87
N GLU A 51 15.26 15.98 13.03
CA GLU A 51 14.59 14.80 13.56
C GLU A 51 13.12 15.17 13.75
N THR A 52 12.29 14.82 12.76
CA THR A 52 10.85 14.72 12.96
C THR A 52 10.62 13.58 13.94
N ASP A 53 10.33 13.96 15.19
CA ASP A 53 9.78 13.11 16.22
C ASP A 53 8.53 12.41 15.65
N GLU A 54 8.68 11.15 15.23
CA GLU A 54 7.56 10.30 14.83
C GLU A 54 6.67 10.12 16.05
N GLN A 55 5.64 10.97 16.17
CA GLN A 55 4.60 10.76 17.16
C GLN A 55 3.95 9.40 16.85
N ALA A 56 4.15 8.44 17.75
CA ALA A 56 3.52 7.13 17.67
C ALA A 56 2.00 7.31 17.53
N VAL A 57 1.43 6.65 16.53
CA VAL A 57 -0.01 6.67 16.30
C VAL A 57 -0.67 5.85 17.41
N GLU A 58 -1.61 6.45 18.16
CA GLU A 58 -2.29 5.73 19.25
C GLU A 58 -3.19 4.63 18.70
N ALA A 59 -3.12 3.44 19.30
CA ALA A 59 -3.98 2.32 18.96
C ALA A 59 -5.48 2.65 19.15
N PRO A 60 -6.38 2.05 18.34
CA PRO A 60 -7.81 2.28 18.46
C PRO A 60 -8.38 1.91 19.83
N GLN A 61 -9.29 2.75 20.33
CA GLN A 61 -9.89 2.57 21.65
C GLN A 61 -11.05 1.56 21.62
N LEU A 62 -11.12 0.73 22.66
CA LEU A 62 -12.16 -0.27 22.85
C LEU A 62 -13.10 0.10 24.01
N ASN A 63 -14.39 -0.21 23.86
CA ASN A 63 -15.37 -0.09 24.93
C ASN A 63 -15.26 -1.25 25.97
N GLU A 64 -16.08 -1.24 27.03
CA GLU A 64 -16.07 -2.29 28.07
C GLU A 64 -16.41 -3.71 27.56
N LYS A 65 -16.98 -3.81 26.36
CA LYS A 65 -17.26 -5.09 25.68
C LYS A 65 -16.12 -5.49 24.73
N GLY A 66 -15.05 -4.72 24.65
CA GLY A 66 -13.97 -4.94 23.69
C GLY A 66 -14.37 -4.62 22.26
N GLU A 67 -15.30 -3.69 22.01
CA GLU A 67 -15.67 -3.24 20.65
C GLU A 67 -15.07 -1.86 20.36
N LEU A 68 -14.71 -1.62 19.11
CA LEU A 68 -14.15 -0.37 18.62
C LEU A 68 -15.09 0.82 18.89
N MET A 69 -14.55 1.88 19.48
CA MET A 69 -15.29 3.10 19.80
C MET A 69 -15.45 4.04 18.60
N GLU A 70 -14.55 3.95 17.61
CA GLU A 70 -14.53 4.78 16.41
C GLU A 70 -14.57 3.91 15.14
N PRO A 71 -15.65 3.14 14.90
CA PRO A 71 -15.72 2.19 13.80
C PRO A 71 -15.72 2.87 12.40
N GLU A 72 -16.02 4.17 12.36
CA GLU A 72 -16.07 5.01 11.15
C GLU A 72 -14.69 5.56 10.73
N SER A 73 -13.63 5.34 11.52
CA SER A 73 -12.28 5.78 11.15
C SER A 73 -11.81 5.05 9.88
N GLU A 74 -11.22 5.76 8.92
CA GLU A 74 -10.63 5.14 7.73
C GLU A 74 -9.46 4.21 8.09
N GLN A 75 -8.79 4.48 9.20
CA GLN A 75 -7.66 3.68 9.70
C GLN A 75 -8.08 2.66 10.76
N VAL A 76 -9.38 2.44 10.98
CA VAL A 76 -9.87 1.50 12.00
C VAL A 76 -9.18 0.13 11.93
N LEU A 77 -8.49 -0.30 12.99
CA LEU A 77 -7.90 -1.63 13.05
C LEU A 77 -9.01 -2.64 13.37
N VAL A 78 -9.36 -3.50 12.41
CA VAL A 78 -10.32 -4.59 12.62
C VAL A 78 -9.58 -5.91 12.46
N ASN A 79 -9.54 -6.71 13.52
CA ASN A 79 -8.86 -8.00 13.54
C ASN A 79 -9.45 -8.91 14.64
N ARG A 80 -8.72 -9.92 15.13
CA ARG A 80 -9.23 -10.86 16.14
C ARG A 80 -9.41 -10.22 17.52
N GLU A 81 -8.65 -9.18 17.84
CA GLU A 81 -8.72 -8.43 19.10
C GLU A 81 -9.66 -7.23 18.99
N TYR A 82 -9.53 -6.46 17.91
CA TYR A 82 -10.27 -5.23 17.68
C TYR A 82 -11.51 -5.50 16.82
N ARG A 83 -12.67 -5.67 17.47
CA ARG A 83 -13.94 -5.98 16.78
C ARG A 83 -14.83 -4.77 16.59
N LEU A 84 -15.48 -4.70 15.43
CA LEU A 84 -16.56 -3.74 15.17
C LEU A 84 -17.77 -4.04 16.08
N PRO A 85 -18.54 -3.02 16.46
CA PRO A 85 -19.79 -3.21 17.20
C PRO A 85 -20.77 -4.13 16.45
N GLU A 86 -21.54 -4.90 17.22
CA GLU A 86 -22.67 -5.67 16.69
C GLU A 86 -23.66 -4.73 15.99
N GLY A 87 -24.01 -5.05 14.75
CA GLY A 87 -24.91 -4.23 13.93
C GLY A 87 -24.30 -2.96 13.33
N TYR A 88 -22.99 -2.74 13.46
CA TYR A 88 -22.32 -1.64 12.74
C TYR A 88 -22.41 -1.86 11.21
N GLU A 89 -22.91 -0.85 10.51
CA GLU A 89 -23.01 -0.75 9.06
C GLU A 89 -22.69 0.70 8.68
N PRO A 90 -21.69 0.95 7.81
CA PRO A 90 -21.36 2.31 7.40
C PRO A 90 -22.53 2.99 6.66
N GLU A 91 -22.78 4.26 6.95
CA GLU A 91 -23.89 5.02 6.33
C GLU A 91 -23.59 5.49 4.89
N ASP A 92 -22.33 5.41 4.46
CA ASP A 92 -21.77 5.97 3.23
C ASP A 92 -21.37 4.90 2.19
N LEU A 93 -21.98 3.72 2.24
CA LEU A 93 -21.75 2.63 1.28
C LEU A 93 -22.27 2.98 -0.12
N THR A 94 -21.41 2.82 -1.12
CA THR A 94 -21.76 3.00 -2.55
C THR A 94 -20.94 2.07 -3.44
N VAL A 95 -21.33 1.95 -4.71
CA VAL A 95 -20.69 1.07 -5.69
C VAL A 95 -19.69 1.88 -6.54
N PRO A 96 -18.40 1.51 -6.56
CA PRO A 96 -17.40 2.13 -7.44
C PRO A 96 -17.63 1.75 -8.90
N ASP A 97 -17.30 2.65 -9.83
CA ASP A 97 -17.41 2.41 -11.28
C ASP A 97 -16.20 1.63 -11.82
N ILE A 98 -16.11 0.37 -11.43
CA ILE A 98 -15.03 -0.56 -11.79
C ILE A 98 -15.59 -1.91 -12.28
N PRO A 99 -14.83 -2.69 -13.07
CA PRO A 99 -15.23 -4.05 -13.45
C PRO A 99 -15.37 -4.97 -12.23
N PHE A 100 -16.47 -5.72 -12.16
CA PHE A 100 -16.71 -6.78 -11.18
C PHE A 100 -16.72 -8.15 -11.87
N SER A 101 -16.38 -9.22 -11.14
CA SER A 101 -16.47 -10.60 -11.67
C SER A 101 -17.91 -11.12 -11.84
N PHE A 102 -18.90 -10.28 -11.56
CA PHE A 102 -20.32 -10.61 -11.58
C PHE A 102 -21.16 -9.35 -11.85
N GLU A 103 -22.37 -9.53 -12.39
CA GLU A 103 -23.22 -8.42 -12.85
C GLU A 103 -24.31 -8.06 -11.83
N GLU A 104 -24.69 -9.00 -10.97
CA GLU A 104 -25.81 -8.86 -10.04
C GLU A 104 -25.59 -7.72 -9.05
N ASP A 105 -26.67 -6.97 -8.80
CA ASP A 105 -26.69 -5.99 -7.72
C ASP A 105 -26.62 -6.72 -6.36
N HIS A 106 -25.55 -6.46 -5.61
CA HIS A 106 -25.24 -7.20 -4.39
C HIS A 106 -24.42 -6.32 -3.43
N PRO A 107 -24.62 -6.40 -2.10
CA PRO A 107 -23.87 -5.59 -1.12
C PRO A 107 -22.36 -5.70 -1.24
N LYS A 108 -21.85 -6.86 -1.65
CA LYS A 108 -20.42 -7.09 -1.96
C LYS A 108 -19.87 -6.25 -3.13
N LYS A 109 -20.68 -5.46 -3.83
CA LYS A 109 -20.19 -4.44 -4.77
C LYS A 109 -19.86 -3.11 -4.07
N GLN A 110 -20.32 -2.93 -2.84
CA GLN A 110 -20.24 -1.66 -2.14
C GLN A 110 -18.93 -1.54 -1.34
N ILE A 111 -18.44 -0.32 -1.23
CA ILE A 111 -17.41 0.13 -0.29
C ILE A 111 -17.80 1.52 0.22
N ARG A 112 -17.12 2.03 1.24
CA ARG A 112 -17.36 3.39 1.74
C ARG A 112 -16.91 4.44 0.75
N GLU A 113 -17.62 5.57 0.69
CA GLU A 113 -17.35 6.69 -0.22
C GLU A 113 -15.87 7.12 -0.30
N PRO A 114 -15.12 7.27 0.82
CA PRO A 114 -13.72 7.72 0.75
C PRO A 114 -12.80 6.79 -0.06
N ALA A 115 -13.13 5.51 -0.11
CA ALA A 115 -12.35 4.48 -0.82
C ALA A 115 -12.74 4.35 -2.31
N VAL A 116 -13.87 4.95 -2.75
CA VAL A 116 -14.39 4.79 -4.12
C VAL A 116 -13.48 5.41 -5.16
N LYS A 117 -13.26 6.72 -5.07
CA LYS A 117 -12.46 7.44 -6.05
C LYS A 117 -11.02 6.90 -6.12
N PRO A 118 -10.35 6.61 -4.99
CA PRO A 118 -9.03 6.02 -5.04
C PRO A 118 -9.00 4.60 -5.63
N LEU A 119 -10.05 3.79 -5.42
CA LEU A 119 -10.12 2.45 -6.01
C LEU A 119 -10.33 2.52 -7.53
N GLU A 120 -11.17 3.45 -8.00
CA GLU A 120 -11.34 3.73 -9.43
C GLU A 120 -10.01 4.17 -10.07
N GLU A 121 -9.30 5.11 -9.44
CA GLU A 121 -7.99 5.58 -9.91
C GLU A 121 -6.94 4.44 -9.96
N LEU A 122 -6.96 3.55 -8.97
CA LEU A 122 -6.10 2.36 -8.93
C LEU A 122 -6.39 1.42 -10.10
N PHE A 123 -7.67 1.15 -10.39
CA PHE A 123 -8.08 0.28 -11.50
C PHE A 123 -7.78 0.92 -12.87
N ASP A 124 -8.01 2.22 -13.00
CA ASP A 124 -7.69 2.98 -14.21
C ASP A 124 -6.19 2.92 -14.51
N GLU A 125 -5.33 3.18 -13.52
CA GLU A 125 -3.88 3.17 -13.74
C GLU A 125 -3.36 1.76 -14.08
N ALA A 126 -3.85 0.71 -13.40
CA ALA A 126 -3.54 -0.66 -13.77
C ALA A 126 -3.93 -0.93 -15.24
N SER A 127 -5.13 -0.51 -15.65
CA SER A 127 -5.61 -0.68 -17.02
C SER A 127 -4.78 0.08 -18.05
N GLU A 128 -4.28 1.28 -17.72
CA GLU A 128 -3.39 2.05 -18.59
C GLU A 128 -2.05 1.34 -18.83
N GLU A 129 -1.59 0.56 -17.84
CA GLU A 129 -0.43 -0.32 -17.95
C GLU A 129 -0.74 -1.68 -18.60
N GLY A 130 -1.99 -1.91 -19.01
CA GLY A 130 -2.43 -3.14 -19.68
C GLY A 130 -2.72 -4.30 -18.72
N LEU A 131 -2.87 -4.01 -17.42
CA LEU A 131 -3.20 -4.95 -16.36
C LEU A 131 -4.70 -4.91 -16.07
N GLN A 132 -5.36 -6.07 -16.04
CA GLN A 132 -6.82 -6.13 -15.87
C GLN A 132 -7.19 -6.63 -14.48
N LEU A 133 -7.73 -5.74 -13.66
CA LEU A 133 -8.27 -6.06 -12.34
C LEU A 133 -9.80 -6.22 -12.40
N TYR A 134 -10.33 -7.06 -11.52
CA TYR A 134 -11.76 -7.23 -11.28
C TYR A 134 -12.02 -7.25 -9.78
N ALA A 135 -13.02 -6.48 -9.34
CA ALA A 135 -13.52 -6.54 -7.98
C ALA A 135 -14.37 -7.80 -7.74
N ILE A 136 -14.13 -8.48 -6.62
CA ILE A 136 -14.74 -9.76 -6.26
C ILE A 136 -15.69 -9.62 -5.06
N SER A 137 -15.25 -8.93 -4.00
CA SER A 137 -16.02 -8.76 -2.77
C SER A 137 -15.56 -7.54 -1.94
N GLY A 138 -16.42 -6.54 -1.86
CA GLY A 138 -16.33 -5.40 -0.93
C GLY A 138 -17.07 -5.67 0.38
N TYR A 139 -18.08 -4.83 0.68
CA TYR A 139 -18.81 -4.83 1.95
C TYR A 139 -19.50 -6.17 2.26
N ARG A 140 -19.41 -6.56 3.54
CA ARG A 140 -20.06 -7.73 4.11
C ARG A 140 -20.59 -7.41 5.51
N SER A 141 -21.90 -7.51 5.69
CA SER A 141 -22.53 -7.21 6.97
C SER A 141 -22.15 -8.21 8.08
N TYR A 142 -22.37 -7.79 9.32
CA TYR A 142 -22.20 -8.62 10.52
C TYR A 142 -22.95 -9.96 10.40
N ASP A 143 -24.25 -9.91 10.09
CA ASP A 143 -25.12 -11.08 9.95
C ASP A 143 -24.65 -12.02 8.84
N ARG A 144 -24.13 -11.46 7.75
CA ARG A 144 -23.56 -12.27 6.67
C ARG A 144 -22.30 -12.99 7.13
N GLN A 145 -21.43 -12.32 7.88
CA GLN A 145 -20.24 -12.92 8.46
C GLN A 145 -20.60 -13.98 9.51
N GLU A 146 -21.67 -13.79 10.28
CA GLU A 146 -22.21 -14.79 11.22
C GLU A 146 -22.64 -16.06 10.50
N ALA A 147 -23.40 -15.92 9.41
CA ALA A 147 -23.81 -17.06 8.60
C ALA A 147 -22.61 -17.80 7.98
N ILE A 148 -21.58 -17.09 7.51
CA ILE A 148 -20.36 -17.68 6.95
C ILE A 148 -19.59 -18.45 8.04
N PHE A 149 -19.34 -17.81 9.18
CA PHE A 149 -18.61 -18.43 10.28
C PHE A 149 -19.35 -19.67 10.80
N ALA A 150 -20.68 -19.60 10.97
CA ALA A 150 -21.48 -20.74 11.40
C ALA A 150 -21.45 -21.91 10.40
N ALA A 151 -21.42 -21.63 9.09
CA ALA A 151 -21.29 -22.66 8.06
C ALA A 151 -19.91 -23.34 8.14
N ASN A 152 -18.83 -22.57 8.24
CA ASN A 152 -17.46 -23.07 8.38
C ASN A 152 -17.29 -23.92 9.65
N VAL A 153 -17.87 -23.49 10.78
CA VAL A 153 -17.90 -24.25 12.03
C VAL A 153 -18.65 -25.57 11.86
N ALA A 154 -19.74 -25.59 11.11
CA ALA A 154 -20.52 -26.80 10.86
C ALA A 154 -19.78 -27.81 9.97
N GLU A 155 -18.92 -27.33 9.06
CA GLU A 155 -18.14 -28.15 8.14
C GLU A 155 -16.86 -28.70 8.81
N ASP A 156 -16.03 -27.82 9.38
CA ASP A 156 -14.68 -28.16 9.84
C ASP A 156 -14.49 -28.15 11.37
N GLY A 157 -15.50 -27.65 12.09
CA GLY A 157 -15.42 -27.42 13.53
C GLY A 157 -14.80 -26.07 13.90
N GLU A 158 -15.16 -25.56 15.06
CA GLU A 158 -14.81 -24.19 15.48
C GLU A 158 -13.29 -23.93 15.52
N LYS A 159 -12.50 -24.91 15.96
CA LYS A 159 -11.04 -24.75 16.04
C LYS A 159 -10.41 -24.51 14.65
N GLU A 160 -10.88 -25.22 13.63
CA GLU A 160 -10.34 -25.10 12.27
C GLU A 160 -10.94 -23.88 11.58
N ALA A 161 -12.24 -23.63 11.73
CA ALA A 161 -12.89 -22.43 11.20
C ALA A 161 -12.23 -21.13 11.66
N ASN A 162 -11.80 -21.03 12.93
CA ASN A 162 -11.10 -19.85 13.45
C ASN A 162 -9.73 -19.58 12.79
N GLN A 163 -9.13 -20.55 12.09
CA GLN A 163 -7.84 -20.35 11.42
C GLN A 163 -7.98 -19.58 10.11
N TYR A 164 -9.11 -19.71 9.40
CA TYR A 164 -9.32 -19.14 8.07
C TYR A 164 -10.57 -18.25 7.97
N SER A 165 -11.39 -18.17 9.01
CA SER A 165 -12.63 -17.40 9.01
C SER A 165 -12.67 -16.46 10.21
N ALA A 166 -12.76 -15.17 9.94
CA ALA A 166 -13.04 -14.17 10.96
C ALA A 166 -14.40 -14.42 11.63
N LYS A 167 -14.51 -14.13 12.93
CA LYS A 167 -15.81 -14.07 13.62
C LYS A 167 -16.59 -12.82 13.21
N PRO A 168 -17.90 -12.77 13.46
CA PRO A 168 -18.69 -11.55 13.27
C PRO A 168 -18.10 -10.37 14.04
N GLY A 169 -17.98 -9.21 13.39
CA GLY A 169 -17.30 -8.03 13.93
C GLY A 169 -15.77 -8.04 13.74
N GLN A 170 -15.14 -9.15 13.38
CA GLN A 170 -13.68 -9.25 13.19
C GLN A 170 -13.25 -9.26 11.71
N SER A 171 -14.21 -9.13 10.78
CA SER A 171 -13.91 -9.08 9.34
C SER A 171 -13.81 -7.64 8.88
N GLU A 172 -12.71 -7.28 8.22
CA GLU A 172 -12.54 -5.95 7.65
C GLU A 172 -13.59 -5.59 6.60
N HIS A 173 -14.18 -6.57 5.90
CA HIS A 173 -15.26 -6.29 4.95
C HIS A 173 -16.47 -5.60 5.59
N GLN A 174 -16.69 -5.77 6.89
CA GLN A 174 -17.77 -5.05 7.60
C GLN A 174 -17.47 -3.55 7.73
N SER A 175 -16.20 -3.13 7.71
CA SER A 175 -15.85 -1.71 7.69
C SER A 175 -16.23 -1.03 6.37
N GLY A 176 -16.45 -1.78 5.29
CA GLY A 176 -16.63 -1.25 3.95
C GLY A 176 -15.36 -0.61 3.35
N LEU A 177 -14.20 -0.76 3.99
CA LEU A 177 -12.91 -0.25 3.53
C LEU A 177 -12.03 -1.33 2.89
N ALA A 178 -12.50 -2.58 2.86
CA ALA A 178 -11.82 -3.70 2.22
C ALA A 178 -12.46 -4.03 0.86
N MET A 179 -11.64 -4.38 -0.12
CA MET A 179 -12.06 -4.91 -1.41
C MET A 179 -11.15 -6.08 -1.81
N ASP A 180 -11.75 -7.25 -2.00
CA ASP A 180 -11.10 -8.37 -2.67
C ASP A 180 -11.06 -8.12 -4.17
N VAL A 181 -9.87 -8.21 -4.76
CA VAL A 181 -9.65 -8.07 -6.21
C VAL A 181 -8.94 -9.30 -6.78
N SER A 182 -9.13 -9.56 -8.07
CA SER A 182 -8.39 -10.59 -8.78
C SER A 182 -8.17 -10.17 -10.23
N SER A 183 -7.58 -11.04 -11.04
CA SER A 183 -7.36 -10.81 -12.46
C SER A 183 -7.70 -12.06 -13.28
N PRO A 184 -7.92 -11.93 -14.60
CA PRO A 184 -8.05 -13.07 -15.49
C PRO A 184 -6.81 -13.99 -15.45
N SER A 185 -5.63 -13.46 -15.13
CA SER A 185 -4.39 -14.22 -14.98
C SER A 185 -4.45 -15.23 -13.82
N ALA A 186 -5.32 -15.01 -12.83
CA ALA A 186 -5.59 -15.90 -11.71
C ALA A 186 -6.98 -16.57 -11.79
N ASP A 187 -7.58 -16.67 -12.98
CA ASP A 187 -8.93 -17.20 -13.19
C ASP A 187 -10.01 -16.52 -12.32
N LEU A 188 -9.78 -15.26 -11.95
CA LEU A 188 -10.61 -14.49 -11.00
C LEU A 188 -10.72 -15.12 -9.60
N ALA A 189 -9.80 -16.01 -9.23
CA ALA A 189 -9.75 -16.66 -7.93
C ALA A 189 -9.10 -15.76 -6.87
N LEU A 190 -9.50 -15.96 -5.61
CA LEU A 190 -8.90 -15.35 -4.43
C LEU A 190 -7.98 -16.38 -3.79
N THR A 191 -6.76 -16.48 -4.33
CA THR A 191 -5.74 -17.43 -3.87
C THR A 191 -4.36 -16.79 -3.90
N ASP A 192 -3.41 -17.38 -3.18
CA ASP A 192 -2.05 -16.85 -3.02
C ASP A 192 -1.35 -16.71 -4.38
N GLU A 193 -1.69 -17.56 -5.37
CA GLU A 193 -1.16 -17.49 -6.73
C GLU A 193 -1.51 -16.17 -7.44
N PHE A 194 -2.55 -15.44 -7.01
CA PHE A 194 -2.82 -14.10 -7.53
C PHE A 194 -1.63 -13.17 -7.31
N GLY A 195 -0.93 -13.31 -6.18
CA GLY A 195 0.28 -12.55 -5.85
C GLY A 195 1.42 -12.80 -6.83
N GLU A 196 1.45 -13.94 -7.53
CA GLU A 196 2.48 -14.28 -8.52
C GLU A 196 2.17 -13.71 -9.93
N THR A 197 0.96 -13.21 -10.15
CA THR A 197 0.54 -12.62 -11.43
C THR A 197 1.15 -11.22 -11.62
N PRO A 198 1.26 -10.72 -12.87
CA PRO A 198 1.63 -9.33 -13.12
C PRO A 198 0.72 -8.33 -12.38
N GLU A 199 -0.59 -8.60 -12.30
CA GLU A 199 -1.55 -7.76 -11.59
C GLU A 199 -1.32 -7.74 -10.08
N GLY A 200 -1.11 -8.90 -9.46
CA GLY A 200 -0.84 -9.00 -8.02
C GLY A 200 0.48 -8.35 -7.61
N GLN A 201 1.54 -8.53 -8.40
CA GLN A 201 2.82 -7.85 -8.17
C GLN A 201 2.69 -6.33 -8.35
N TRP A 202 1.96 -5.88 -9.36
CA TRP A 202 1.70 -4.45 -9.55
C TRP A 202 0.92 -3.85 -8.36
N LEU A 203 -0.10 -4.55 -7.85
CA LEU A 203 -0.84 -4.10 -6.66
C LEU A 203 0.07 -3.98 -5.44
N LYS A 204 0.91 -4.98 -5.18
CA LYS A 204 1.88 -4.95 -4.08
C LYS A 204 2.74 -3.69 -4.13
N ASP A 205 3.21 -3.31 -5.32
CA ASP A 205 4.12 -2.19 -5.51
C ASP A 205 3.42 -0.83 -5.66
N ASN A 206 2.10 -0.78 -5.93
CA ASN A 206 1.41 0.47 -6.30
C ASN A 206 0.17 0.82 -5.46
N ALA A 207 -0.44 -0.12 -4.75
CA ALA A 207 -1.70 0.13 -4.03
C ALA A 207 -1.61 1.31 -3.05
N HIS A 208 -0.45 1.48 -2.39
CA HIS A 208 -0.21 2.53 -1.40
C HIS A 208 -0.39 3.95 -1.96
N ARG A 209 -0.08 4.15 -3.25
CA ARG A 209 -0.22 5.44 -3.96
C ARG A 209 -1.67 5.93 -4.00
N PHE A 210 -2.62 5.00 -3.83
CA PHE A 210 -4.06 5.24 -3.81
C PHE A 210 -4.65 5.12 -2.40
N GLY A 211 -3.84 4.92 -1.36
CA GLY A 211 -4.33 4.76 0.00
C GLY A 211 -4.78 3.34 0.35
N PHE A 212 -4.41 2.35 -0.46
CA PHE A 212 -4.64 0.93 -0.18
C PHE A 212 -3.37 0.22 0.24
N ILE A 213 -3.50 -0.74 1.14
CA ILE A 213 -2.44 -1.69 1.50
C ILE A 213 -2.85 -3.11 1.13
N ILE A 214 -1.86 -3.98 0.87
CA ILE A 214 -2.08 -5.43 0.94
C ILE A 214 -2.17 -5.78 2.41
N ARG A 215 -3.38 -6.09 2.89
CA ARG A 215 -3.66 -6.14 4.33
C ARG A 215 -2.90 -7.26 5.06
N TYR A 216 -2.73 -8.39 4.39
CA TYR A 216 -2.17 -9.62 4.94
C TYR A 216 -0.96 -10.08 4.10
N PRO A 217 0.26 -9.55 4.38
CA PRO A 217 1.49 -9.97 3.71
C PRO A 217 1.96 -11.38 4.10
N GLU A 218 2.72 -12.03 3.21
CA GLU A 218 3.16 -13.44 3.35
C GLU A 218 4.01 -13.71 4.60
N ASP A 219 4.86 -12.76 5.00
CA ASP A 219 5.79 -12.89 6.10
C ASP A 219 5.28 -12.28 7.42
N LYS A 220 3.99 -11.91 7.48
CA LYS A 220 3.38 -11.19 8.61
C LYS A 220 2.19 -11.93 9.24
N THR A 221 2.04 -13.23 9.01
CA THR A 221 0.98 -14.05 9.63
C THR A 221 1.06 -14.07 11.15
N ASP A 222 2.26 -14.06 11.73
CA ASP A 222 2.44 -14.02 13.19
C ASP A 222 1.99 -12.69 13.83
N ILE A 223 1.85 -11.62 13.03
CA ILE A 223 1.44 -10.29 13.48
C ILE A 223 -0.04 -10.04 13.18
N THR A 224 -0.47 -10.36 11.95
CA THR A 224 -1.86 -10.10 11.51
C THR A 224 -2.83 -11.19 11.93
N GLY A 225 -2.33 -12.41 12.20
CA GLY A 225 -3.14 -13.59 12.48
C GLY A 225 -3.80 -14.24 11.26
N PHE A 226 -3.61 -13.67 10.05
CA PHE A 226 -4.14 -14.18 8.80
C PHE A 226 -3.02 -14.68 7.88
N GLN A 227 -3.36 -15.67 7.05
CA GLN A 227 -2.45 -16.15 6.00
C GLN A 227 -2.23 -15.07 4.94
N TYR A 228 -1.30 -15.30 4.00
CA TYR A 228 -1.09 -14.40 2.87
C TYR A 228 -2.38 -14.20 2.07
N GLU A 229 -2.79 -12.95 1.83
CA GLU A 229 -3.94 -12.64 1.00
C GLU A 229 -3.61 -11.50 0.02
N PRO A 230 -2.89 -11.78 -1.10
CA PRO A 230 -2.51 -10.75 -2.08
C PRO A 230 -3.69 -10.03 -2.75
N TRP A 231 -4.88 -10.60 -2.66
CA TRP A 231 -6.10 -10.06 -3.23
C TRP A 231 -6.81 -9.05 -2.33
N HIS A 232 -6.52 -9.04 -1.01
CA HIS A 232 -7.28 -8.29 -0.03
C HIS A 232 -6.70 -6.88 0.13
N LEU A 233 -7.31 -5.92 -0.54
CA LEU A 233 -6.96 -4.51 -0.43
C LEU A 233 -7.69 -3.86 0.75
N ARG A 234 -6.97 -3.13 1.59
CA ARG A 234 -7.53 -2.34 2.69
C ARG A 234 -7.24 -0.85 2.51
N TYR A 235 -8.29 -0.02 2.44
CA TYR A 235 -8.16 1.43 2.41
C TYR A 235 -7.87 1.99 3.80
N VAL A 236 -6.88 2.87 3.88
CA VAL A 236 -6.40 3.53 5.12
C VAL A 236 -6.08 5.02 4.91
N GLY A 237 -6.33 5.54 3.71
CA GLY A 237 -5.91 6.87 3.28
C GLY A 237 -4.46 6.89 2.76
N LYS A 238 -4.14 7.87 1.90
CA LYS A 238 -2.87 7.93 1.17
C LYS A 238 -1.65 8.04 2.09
N GLU A 239 -1.68 8.94 3.08
CA GLU A 239 -0.53 9.19 3.97
C GLU A 239 -0.18 7.96 4.82
N ALA A 240 -1.18 7.28 5.38
CA ALA A 240 -0.96 6.08 6.18
C ALA A 240 -0.48 4.90 5.32
N ALA A 241 -1.09 4.70 4.13
CA ALA A 241 -0.67 3.64 3.22
C ALA A 241 0.76 3.84 2.72
N GLU A 242 1.14 5.07 2.39
CA GLU A 242 2.51 5.42 1.98
C GLU A 242 3.50 5.16 3.11
N THR A 243 3.19 5.60 4.34
CA THR A 243 4.03 5.32 5.52
C THR A 243 4.23 3.82 5.75
N MET A 244 3.13 3.05 5.70
CA MET A 244 3.19 1.59 5.89
C MET A 244 3.98 0.90 4.79
N TYR A 245 3.83 1.33 3.54
CA TYR A 245 4.59 0.79 2.42
C TYR A 245 6.09 1.08 2.53
N GLU A 246 6.47 2.33 2.83
CA GLU A 246 7.88 2.73 2.97
C GLU A 246 8.59 2.02 4.13
N LYS A 247 7.85 1.70 5.19
CA LYS A 247 8.37 1.05 6.41
C LYS A 247 8.15 -0.46 6.45
N ASP A 248 7.53 -1.05 5.43
CA ASP A 248 7.17 -2.47 5.39
C ASP A 248 6.35 -2.92 6.62
N GLN A 249 5.34 -2.12 6.97
CA GLN A 249 4.49 -2.29 8.14
C GLN A 249 3.09 -2.81 7.78
N THR A 250 2.58 -3.68 8.64
CA THR A 250 1.16 -3.99 8.76
C THR A 250 0.39 -2.84 9.45
N LEU A 251 -0.94 -2.89 9.41
CA LEU A 251 -1.76 -1.92 10.15
C LEU A 251 -1.59 -2.08 11.67
N GLU A 252 -1.37 -3.31 12.15
CA GLU A 252 -0.97 -3.60 13.53
C GLU A 252 0.33 -2.89 13.91
N GLU A 253 1.41 -3.08 13.13
CA GLU A 253 2.71 -2.45 13.37
C GLU A 253 2.64 -0.92 13.27
N TYR A 254 1.77 -0.37 12.40
CA TYR A 254 1.52 1.07 12.30
C TYR A 254 0.98 1.67 13.61
N TYR A 255 0.13 0.91 14.32
CA TYR A 255 -0.39 1.26 15.64
C TYR A 255 0.51 0.81 16.80
N GLY A 256 1.60 0.09 16.53
CA GLY A 256 2.49 -0.47 17.54
C GLY A 256 1.82 -1.54 18.41
N VAL A 257 0.90 -2.32 17.83
CA VAL A 257 0.22 -3.45 18.48
C VAL A 257 0.58 -4.75 17.77
N ASP A 258 0.57 -5.88 18.49
CA ASP A 258 0.78 -7.22 17.95
C ASP A 258 -0.43 -8.10 18.36
N GLU A 259 -0.85 -9.07 17.52
CA GLU A 259 -1.87 -10.08 17.89
C GLU A 259 -1.36 -11.19 18.85
#